data_AF-A0A563D7R2-F1
#
_entry.id   AF-A0A563D7R2-F1
#
_cell.length_a   1.000
_cell.length_b   1.000
_cell.length_c   1.000
_cell.angle_alpha   90.00
_cell.angle_beta   90.00
_cell.angle_gamma   90.00
#
_symmetry.space_group_name_H-M   'P 1'
#
loop_
_entity.id
_entity.type
_entity.pdbx_description
1 polymer ?
#
loop_
_entity_poly.entity_id
_entity_poly.type
_entity_poly.pdbx_seq_one_letter_code
_entity_poly.pdbx_strand_id
1 'polypeptide(L)'
;MIILYKKSSESTYKELPASPFIFLTLEAAVSYDFIIKENEAVYWSLYDQKNNPVYRNVYKKGTPLKLTTSSQFAGKATVYLIATSAGKISGITISSQAQKLIKESSWMKLSEGKTNIKNIKNGAAYGEILILKMLTWGLNGEEVVVEIREYVDTKTYHYVAEYPAKVVNGEIYLLLLDTRSWQISRKTGCYYVLVKLKGNQDYILDSGNRNYHANYLYLENRAIYEPPKPKIPNNQTATTVPVPKQAPGDKKYVFYYKGTKKWGQLQKYDKNGELDIGVRYDRLTEQELNDHATEVGKYAYNTYSFSLEATKMDYEYTAGVRVVVSGDIADRVINNFYHGNGRKLSFKGNEKIEKDLKKYPYFQQYFKNYLEVIKYMLKEKTIQTKDGEEIIEIFQNKLNIKQFRPNFSIEKDILTYDFYGIMGGTQTVKVDLEIEEQFPGTYKVKTEMYIGDWYGADWDDLNGTGIKKYAVSLKAFFVLQHYFGCRPFETEIYYKSTDYITL
;
A
#
# COMPACT_ATOMS: atom_id res chain seq x y z
N MET A 1 -1.67 -7.21 39.50
CA MET A 1 -0.24 -7.20 39.91
C MET A 1 0.60 -7.88 38.83
N ILE A 2 1.59 -7.19 38.26
CA ILE A 2 2.49 -7.71 37.21
C ILE A 2 3.87 -7.94 37.83
N ILE A 3 4.41 -9.16 37.71
CA ILE A 3 5.73 -9.53 38.22
C ILE A 3 6.64 -9.84 37.03
N LEU A 4 7.80 -9.17 36.95
CA LEU A 4 8.78 -9.35 35.89
C LEU A 4 9.85 -10.35 36.33
N TYR A 5 10.16 -11.31 35.46
CA TYR A 5 11.28 -12.24 35.65
C TYR A 5 12.35 -11.95 34.60
N LYS A 6 13.55 -11.56 35.05
CA LYS A 6 14.75 -11.59 34.22
C LYS A 6 15.38 -12.98 34.38
N LYS A 7 15.49 -13.73 33.28
CA LYS A 7 16.20 -15.02 33.29
C LYS A 7 17.71 -14.78 33.20
N SER A 8 18.30 -14.32 34.30
CA SER A 8 19.74 -14.45 34.59
C SER A 8 19.90 -15.39 35.79
N SER A 9 21.09 -15.99 35.95
CA SER A 9 21.42 -16.97 37.00
C SER A 9 21.20 -16.51 38.45
N GLU A 10 20.80 -15.25 38.66
CA GLU A 10 20.35 -14.70 39.93
C GLU A 10 18.99 -14.01 39.71
N SER A 11 17.92 -14.63 40.18
CA SER A 11 16.56 -14.08 40.10
C SER A 11 16.33 -13.09 41.25
N THR A 12 16.43 -11.80 40.96
CA THR A 12 16.00 -10.72 41.88
C THR A 12 14.50 -10.45 41.72
N TYR A 13 13.77 -10.54 42.83
CA TYR A 13 12.35 -10.19 42.91
C TYR A 13 12.22 -8.66 42.99
N LYS A 14 11.38 -8.05 42.14
CA LYS A 14 11.07 -6.62 42.28
C LYS A 14 9.57 -6.40 42.10
N GLU A 15 8.91 -6.05 43.19
CA GLU A 15 7.55 -5.51 43.14
C GLU A 15 7.57 -4.14 42.47
N LEU A 16 6.57 -3.87 41.63
CA LEU A 16 6.50 -2.64 40.86
C LEU A 16 5.34 -1.78 41.39
N PRO A 17 5.58 -0.49 41.64
CA PRO A 17 4.53 0.43 42.06
C PRO A 17 3.56 0.71 40.91
N ALA A 18 2.36 1.20 41.24
CA ALA A 18 1.31 1.60 40.32
C ALA A 18 1.70 2.86 39.51
N SER A 19 2.65 2.73 38.60
CA SER A 19 3.01 3.74 37.59
C SER A 19 2.46 3.32 36.23
N PRO A 20 1.97 4.24 35.38
CA PRO A 20 1.42 3.90 34.07
C PRO A 20 2.47 3.36 33.08
N PHE A 21 3.76 3.65 33.30
CA PHE A 21 4.84 3.19 32.42
C PHE A 21 6.12 2.84 33.17
N ILE A 22 6.80 1.78 32.72
CA ILE A 22 8.10 1.32 33.22
C ILE A 22 9.08 1.29 32.04
N PHE A 23 10.28 1.81 32.26
CA PHE A 23 11.36 1.82 31.26
C PHE A 23 12.27 0.59 31.43
N LEU A 24 12.47 -0.17 30.35
CA LEU A 24 13.46 -1.23 30.28
C LEU A 24 14.46 -0.94 29.15
N THR A 25 15.74 -1.01 29.48
CA THR A 25 16.85 -1.00 28.52
C THR A 25 17.32 -2.43 28.32
N LEU A 26 17.25 -2.90 27.09
CA LEU A 26 17.70 -4.24 26.70
C LEU A 26 19.08 -4.17 26.07
N GLU A 27 20.00 -4.93 26.66
CA GLU A 27 21.25 -5.34 26.04
C GLU A 27 21.04 -6.79 25.56
N ALA A 28 21.06 -7.00 24.23
CA ALA A 28 20.89 -8.29 23.56
C ALA A 28 19.49 -8.96 23.66
N ALA A 29 19.24 -9.97 22.80
CA ALA A 29 17.96 -10.65 22.63
C ALA A 29 17.56 -11.44 23.89
N VAL A 30 16.78 -10.81 24.79
CA VAL A 30 16.31 -11.44 26.03
C VAL A 30 14.88 -11.94 25.85
N SER A 31 14.64 -13.19 26.24
CA SER A 31 13.29 -13.72 26.47
C SER A 31 12.85 -13.32 27.88
N TYR A 32 11.72 -12.63 27.99
CA TYR A 32 11.08 -12.34 29.27
C TYR A 32 9.93 -13.29 29.50
N ASP A 33 9.77 -13.75 30.75
CA ASP A 33 8.55 -14.44 31.18
C ASP A 33 7.76 -13.46 32.05
N PHE A 34 6.56 -13.10 31.60
CA PHE A 34 5.62 -12.27 32.35
C PHE A 34 4.55 -13.19 32.96
N ILE A 35 4.41 -13.21 34.29
CA ILE A 35 3.37 -13.99 34.97
C ILE A 35 2.26 -13.05 35.45
N ILE A 36 1.03 -13.30 35.01
CA ILE A 36 -0.18 -12.52 35.35
C ILE A 36 -1.03 -13.34 36.33
N LYS A 37 -1.34 -12.77 37.49
CA LYS A 37 -2.10 -13.43 38.57
C LYS A 37 -3.62 -13.13 38.59
N GLU A 38 -4.11 -12.18 37.80
CA GLU A 38 -5.53 -11.73 37.84
C GLU A 38 -6.49 -12.60 37.00
N ASN A 39 -7.79 -12.52 37.31
CA ASN A 39 -8.87 -13.35 36.73
C ASN A 39 -9.47 -12.79 35.42
N GLU A 40 -8.91 -11.73 34.87
CA GLU A 40 -9.42 -11.07 33.66
C GLU A 40 -8.56 -11.36 32.42
N ALA A 41 -9.16 -11.30 31.23
CA ALA A 41 -8.45 -11.43 29.96
C ALA A 41 -7.57 -10.19 29.71
N VAL A 42 -6.26 -10.39 29.58
CA VAL A 42 -5.30 -9.31 29.31
C VAL A 42 -4.90 -9.32 27.83
N TYR A 43 -5.14 -8.20 27.15
CA TYR A 43 -4.74 -8.00 25.77
C TYR A 43 -3.36 -7.35 25.72
N TRP A 44 -2.42 -7.99 25.03
CA TRP A 44 -1.08 -7.46 24.82
C TRP A 44 -0.93 -6.97 23.38
N SER A 45 -0.45 -5.74 23.23
CA SER A 45 -0.13 -5.14 21.94
C SER A 45 1.26 -4.51 21.97
N LEU A 46 2.08 -4.81 20.96
CA LEU A 46 3.37 -4.17 20.72
C LEU A 46 3.17 -3.03 19.72
N TYR A 47 3.65 -1.84 20.03
CA TYR A 47 3.56 -0.67 19.17
C TYR A 47 4.96 -0.17 18.78
N ASP A 48 5.08 0.37 17.57
CA ASP A 48 6.28 1.10 17.14
C ASP A 48 6.33 2.52 17.72
N GLN A 49 7.39 3.28 17.40
CA GLN A 49 7.55 4.67 17.83
C GLN A 49 6.47 5.63 17.30
N LYS A 50 5.74 5.24 16.25
CA LYS A 50 4.63 6.00 15.67
C LYS A 50 3.28 5.51 16.19
N ASN A 51 3.28 4.68 17.23
CA ASN A 51 2.08 4.10 17.83
C ASN A 51 1.28 3.20 16.88
N ASN A 52 1.92 2.59 15.88
CA ASN A 52 1.30 1.56 15.04
C ASN A 52 1.43 0.20 15.73
N PRO A 53 0.35 -0.60 15.83
CA PRO A 53 0.42 -1.95 16.39
C PRO A 53 1.21 -2.85 15.44
N VAL A 54 2.33 -3.40 15.91
CA VAL A 54 3.19 -4.30 15.16
C VAL A 54 2.95 -5.77 15.52
N TYR A 55 2.37 -6.03 16.69
CA TYR A 55 1.96 -7.36 17.14
C TYR A 55 0.79 -7.24 18.12
N ARG A 56 -0.23 -8.09 17.99
CA ARG A 56 -1.33 -8.19 18.96
C ARG A 56 -1.63 -9.66 19.18
N ASN A 57 -1.70 -10.09 20.43
CA ASN A 57 -2.06 -11.46 20.76
C ASN A 57 -2.82 -11.52 22.10
N VAL A 58 -3.70 -12.51 22.21
CA VAL A 58 -4.55 -12.74 23.38
C VAL A 58 -3.95 -13.91 24.15
N TYR A 59 -3.48 -13.64 25.37
CA TYR A 59 -2.86 -14.68 26.19
C TYR A 59 -3.81 -15.17 27.29
N LYS A 60 -3.87 -16.49 27.46
CA LYS A 60 -4.59 -17.14 28.55
C LYS A 60 -3.78 -17.04 29.85
N LYS A 61 -4.49 -17.00 30.97
CA LYS A 61 -3.93 -16.97 32.35
C LYS A 61 -2.81 -17.99 32.53
N GLY A 62 -1.74 -17.59 33.22
CA GLY A 62 -0.62 -18.47 33.58
C GLY A 62 0.35 -18.81 32.43
N THR A 63 0.12 -18.30 31.21
CA THR A 63 1.02 -18.55 30.08
C THR A 63 2.09 -17.45 30.02
N PRO A 64 3.39 -17.79 30.06
CA PRO A 64 4.44 -16.79 29.88
C PRO A 64 4.38 -16.16 28.49
N LEU A 65 4.41 -14.83 28.44
CA LEU A 65 4.51 -14.06 27.21
C LEU A 65 5.95 -14.12 26.67
N LYS A 66 6.20 -14.95 25.65
CA LYS A 66 7.48 -14.96 24.95
C LYS A 66 7.48 -13.96 23.80
N LEU A 67 8.23 -12.87 23.94
CA LEU A 67 8.48 -11.91 22.87
C LEU A 67 9.81 -12.23 22.19
N THR A 68 9.77 -12.58 20.91
CA THR A 68 10.96 -12.67 20.07
C THR A 68 11.03 -11.42 19.21
N THR A 69 11.97 -10.52 19.49
CA THR A 69 12.17 -9.32 18.67
C THR A 69 12.88 -9.72 17.37
N SER A 70 12.17 -9.68 16.24
CA SER A 70 12.77 -9.76 14.90
C SER A 70 13.72 -8.56 14.65
N SER A 71 14.64 -8.71 13.70
CA SER A 71 15.64 -7.69 13.31
C SER A 71 15.07 -6.27 13.08
N GLN A 72 13.80 -6.17 12.66
CA GLN A 72 13.08 -4.90 12.49
C GLN A 72 12.96 -4.03 13.76
N PHE A 73 13.09 -4.61 14.96
CA PHE A 73 12.97 -3.90 16.25
C PHE A 73 14.30 -3.62 16.94
N ALA A 74 15.40 -3.97 16.28
CA ALA A 74 16.73 -3.82 16.82
C ALA A 74 17.36 -2.54 16.26
N GLY A 75 17.73 -1.62 17.15
CA GLY A 75 18.28 -0.30 16.83
C GLY A 75 17.70 0.77 17.74
N LYS A 76 17.70 2.05 17.33
CA LYS A 76 17.02 3.14 18.06
C LYS A 76 15.48 3.04 18.01
N ALA A 77 14.93 1.84 18.09
CA ALA A 77 13.50 1.60 18.14
C ALA A 77 13.06 1.47 19.60
N THR A 78 12.19 2.39 20.00
CA THR A 78 11.41 2.30 21.23
C THR A 78 10.11 1.59 20.88
N VAL A 79 9.87 0.42 21.45
CA VAL A 79 8.59 -0.28 21.28
C VAL A 79 7.80 -0.22 22.58
N TYR A 80 6.49 -0.05 22.47
CA TYR A 80 5.59 -0.02 23.61
C TYR A 80 4.88 -1.35 23.71
N LEU A 81 5.08 -2.07 24.80
CA LEU A 81 4.30 -3.25 25.12
C LEU A 81 3.18 -2.81 26.05
N ILE A 82 1.94 -2.83 25.57
CA ILE A 82 0.77 -2.37 26.30
C ILE A 82 -0.10 -3.56 26.69
N ALA A 83 -0.41 -3.66 27.98
CA ALA A 83 -1.42 -4.54 28.54
C ALA A 83 -2.73 -3.76 28.74
N THR A 84 -3.84 -4.35 28.32
CA THR A 84 -5.19 -3.82 28.54
C THR A 84 -6.07 -4.86 29.22
N SER A 85 -6.70 -4.48 30.34
CA SER A 85 -7.70 -5.29 31.07
C SER A 85 -8.78 -4.37 31.62
N ALA A 86 -10.06 -4.68 31.38
CA ALA A 86 -11.22 -3.93 31.89
C ALA A 86 -11.07 -2.39 31.79
N GLY A 87 -10.57 -1.88 30.65
CA GLY A 87 -10.38 -0.45 30.41
C GLY A 87 -9.16 0.19 31.08
N LYS A 88 -8.39 -0.55 31.88
CA LYS A 88 -7.12 -0.10 32.45
C LYS A 88 -5.96 -0.41 31.50
N ILE A 89 -5.09 0.57 31.29
CA ILE A 89 -3.91 0.49 30.43
C ILE A 89 -2.66 0.53 31.31
N SER A 90 -1.75 -0.43 31.13
CA SER A 90 -0.41 -0.38 31.72
C SER A 90 0.61 -0.80 30.65
N GLY A 91 1.73 -0.09 30.58
CA GLY A 91 2.69 -0.25 29.50
C GLY A 91 4.15 -0.41 29.97
N ILE A 92 4.94 -1.08 29.14
CA ILE A 92 6.38 -1.18 29.27
C ILE A 92 7.00 -0.57 28.02
N THR A 93 7.91 0.37 28.21
CA THR A 93 8.75 0.89 27.15
C THR A 93 9.99 0.02 27.03
N ILE A 94 10.14 -0.65 25.89
CA ILE A 94 11.29 -1.50 25.60
C ILE A 94 12.19 -0.74 24.63
N SER A 95 13.41 -0.44 25.07
CA SER A 95 14.47 0.06 24.20
C SER A 95 15.46 -1.08 23.96
N SER A 96 15.81 -1.37 22.71
CA SER A 96 16.85 -2.35 22.42
C SER A 96 18.13 -1.66 21.99
N GLN A 97 19.23 -1.90 22.69
CA GLN A 97 20.56 -1.58 22.19
C GLN A 97 21.12 -2.85 21.57
N ALA A 98 20.80 -3.05 20.29
CA ALA A 98 21.37 -4.13 19.51
C ALA A 98 22.67 -3.67 18.84
N GLN A 99 23.66 -4.56 18.81
CA GLN A 99 24.86 -4.34 18.01
C GLN A 99 24.48 -4.11 16.54
N LYS A 100 25.06 -3.05 15.95
CA LYS A 100 24.87 -2.70 14.54
C LYS A 100 25.63 -3.70 13.67
N LEU A 101 24.90 -4.55 12.94
CA LEU A 101 25.48 -5.62 12.13
C LEU A 101 24.78 -5.78 10.78
N ILE A 102 25.50 -6.28 9.79
CA ILE A 102 24.92 -6.87 8.58
C ILE A 102 24.73 -8.37 8.84
N LYS A 103 23.49 -8.87 8.71
CA LYS A 103 23.15 -10.28 8.93
C LYS A 103 23.32 -11.11 7.67
N GLU A 104 22.74 -10.63 6.59
CA GLU A 104 22.70 -11.35 5.31
C GLU A 104 22.82 -10.36 4.17
N SER A 105 23.29 -10.84 3.03
CA SER A 105 23.45 -10.03 1.83
C SER A 105 23.29 -10.89 0.58
N SER A 106 22.61 -10.34 -0.43
CA SER A 106 22.40 -10.98 -1.72
C SER A 106 22.49 -9.98 -2.87
N TRP A 107 22.93 -10.49 -4.01
CA TRP A 107 22.90 -9.82 -5.31
C TRP A 107 21.82 -10.47 -6.15
N MET A 108 21.04 -9.71 -6.91
CA MET A 108 20.02 -10.24 -7.80
C MET A 108 20.05 -9.48 -9.13
N LYS A 109 19.69 -10.14 -10.23
CA LYS A 109 19.36 -9.46 -11.49
C LYS A 109 17.88 -9.12 -11.51
N LEU A 110 17.53 -7.93 -11.99
CA LEU A 110 16.12 -7.57 -12.11
C LEU A 110 15.36 -8.52 -13.06
N SER A 111 16.02 -8.99 -14.13
CA SER A 111 15.43 -9.86 -15.16
C SER A 111 15.15 -11.29 -14.69
N GLU A 112 15.86 -11.81 -13.69
CA GLU A 112 15.76 -13.21 -13.23
C GLU A 112 15.04 -13.38 -11.88
N GLY A 113 14.48 -12.31 -11.33
CA GLY A 113 13.76 -12.36 -10.06
C GLY A 113 14.65 -12.63 -8.84
N LYS A 114 14.09 -13.27 -7.80
CA LYS A 114 14.68 -13.45 -6.45
C LYS A 114 15.95 -14.33 -6.38
N THR A 115 16.55 -14.70 -7.51
CA THR A 115 17.72 -15.59 -7.54
C THR A 115 18.97 -14.85 -7.06
N ASN A 116 19.56 -15.32 -5.97
CA ASN A 116 20.79 -14.75 -5.45
C ASN A 116 21.98 -15.15 -6.34
N ILE A 117 22.59 -14.18 -7.01
CA ILE A 117 23.73 -14.37 -7.91
C ILE A 117 25.10 -14.19 -7.22
N LYS A 118 25.10 -14.07 -5.89
CA LYS A 118 26.32 -14.05 -5.09
C LYS A 118 27.11 -15.36 -5.29
N ASN A 119 28.43 -15.25 -5.48
CA ASN A 119 29.35 -16.37 -5.77
C ASN A 119 29.13 -17.07 -7.12
N ILE A 120 28.23 -16.59 -7.98
CA ILE A 120 28.01 -17.19 -9.29
C ILE A 120 29.00 -16.55 -10.27
N LYS A 121 29.98 -17.32 -10.75
CA LYS A 121 30.85 -16.88 -11.86
C LYS A 121 29.96 -16.55 -13.07
N ASN A 122 30.23 -15.41 -13.71
CA ASN A 122 29.42 -14.91 -14.83
C ASN A 122 27.94 -14.69 -14.46
N GLY A 123 27.70 -14.39 -13.17
CA GLY A 123 26.35 -14.18 -12.63
C GLY A 123 25.63 -13.00 -13.27
N ALA A 124 26.37 -11.96 -13.69
CA ALA A 124 25.85 -10.81 -14.39
C ALA A 124 26.85 -10.20 -15.39
N ALA A 125 26.36 -9.31 -16.25
CA ALA A 125 27.15 -8.54 -17.20
C ALA A 125 27.21 -7.05 -16.84
N TYR A 126 28.26 -6.37 -17.29
CA TYR A 126 28.38 -4.91 -17.16
C TYR A 126 27.25 -4.20 -17.89
N GLY A 127 26.46 -3.40 -17.16
CA GLY A 127 25.28 -2.70 -17.67
C GLY A 127 23.96 -3.44 -17.47
N GLU A 128 23.96 -4.63 -16.88
CA GLU A 128 22.73 -5.24 -16.37
C GLU A 128 22.26 -4.51 -15.10
N ILE A 129 20.94 -4.43 -14.90
CA ILE A 129 20.35 -3.85 -13.71
C ILE A 129 20.44 -4.86 -12.56
N LEU A 130 21.13 -4.46 -11.50
CA LEU A 130 21.36 -5.29 -10.31
C LEU A 130 20.61 -4.75 -9.10
N ILE A 131 20.25 -5.65 -8.20
CA ILE A 131 19.69 -5.33 -6.90
C ILE A 131 20.64 -5.85 -5.84
N LEU A 132 21.05 -4.99 -4.92
CA LEU A 132 21.70 -5.37 -3.68
C LEU A 132 20.65 -5.34 -2.55
N LYS A 133 20.44 -6.49 -1.91
CA LYS A 133 19.62 -6.59 -0.72
C LYS A 133 20.48 -7.00 0.47
N MET A 134 20.35 -6.30 1.60
CA MET A 134 21.03 -6.67 2.85
C MET A 134 20.06 -6.65 4.03
N LEU A 135 20.05 -7.72 4.82
CA LEU A 135 19.36 -7.78 6.09
C LEU A 135 20.31 -7.27 7.18
N THR A 136 19.81 -6.41 8.06
CA THR A 136 20.59 -5.74 9.08
C THR A 136 20.07 -6.03 10.48
N TRP A 137 20.90 -5.77 11.49
CA TRP A 137 20.53 -5.77 12.89
C TRP A 137 21.02 -4.49 13.55
N GLY A 138 20.22 -3.86 14.41
CA GLY A 138 20.63 -2.63 15.11
C GLY A 138 20.60 -1.35 14.28
N LEU A 139 20.24 -1.44 12.98
CA LEU A 139 20.41 -0.35 12.01
C LEU A 139 19.10 0.25 11.52
N ASN A 140 17.94 -0.25 11.93
CA ASN A 140 16.66 0.25 11.43
C ASN A 140 16.48 1.76 11.67
N GLY A 141 16.15 2.51 10.62
CA GLY A 141 15.98 3.97 10.65
C GLY A 141 17.25 4.78 10.43
N GLU A 142 18.44 4.16 10.47
CA GLU A 142 19.72 4.86 10.24
C GLU A 142 19.92 5.20 8.75
N GLU A 143 20.68 6.27 8.50
CA GLU A 143 21.23 6.57 7.17
C GLU A 143 22.62 5.93 7.06
N VAL A 144 22.81 5.14 6.01
CA VAL A 144 24.06 4.42 5.75
C VAL A 144 24.61 4.81 4.38
N VAL A 145 25.88 4.51 4.22
CA VAL A 145 26.63 4.68 2.99
C VAL A 145 27.14 3.32 2.57
N VAL A 146 26.80 2.90 1.37
CA VAL A 146 27.17 1.62 0.78
C VAL A 146 28.26 1.84 -0.25
N GLU A 147 29.48 1.42 0.04
CA GLU A 147 30.61 1.48 -0.88
C GLU A 147 30.72 0.16 -1.65
N ILE A 148 30.87 0.26 -2.96
CA ILE A 148 31.16 -0.87 -3.83
C ILE A 148 32.64 -0.85 -4.17
N ARG A 149 33.29 -2.00 -4.02
CA ARG A 149 34.72 -2.17 -4.28
C ARG A 149 34.96 -3.38 -5.16
N GLU A 150 35.98 -3.29 -6.01
CA GLU A 150 36.46 -4.38 -6.85
C GLU A 150 37.66 -5.06 -6.19
N TYR A 151 37.68 -6.40 -6.19
CA TYR A 151 38.87 -7.20 -5.90
C TYR A 151 39.86 -7.12 -7.07
N VAL A 152 41.03 -6.55 -6.81
CA VAL A 152 42.10 -6.42 -7.82
C VAL A 152 43.12 -7.54 -7.67
N ASP A 153 43.53 -7.82 -6.43
CA ASP A 153 44.28 -9.01 -6.02
C ASP A 153 43.92 -9.36 -4.55
N THR A 154 44.69 -10.24 -3.89
CA THR A 154 44.41 -10.66 -2.51
C THR A 154 44.59 -9.55 -1.46
N LYS A 155 45.18 -8.40 -1.81
CA LYS A 155 45.53 -7.30 -0.91
C LYS A 155 45.15 -5.90 -1.44
N THR A 156 44.92 -5.73 -2.74
CA THR A 156 44.50 -4.47 -3.35
C THR A 156 43.04 -4.50 -3.78
N TYR A 157 42.39 -3.37 -3.57
CA TYR A 157 40.98 -3.15 -3.91
C TYR A 157 40.82 -1.78 -4.52
N HIS A 158 39.96 -1.69 -5.54
CA HIS A 158 39.62 -0.43 -6.18
C HIS A 158 38.26 0.05 -5.67
N TYR A 159 38.20 1.33 -5.31
CA TYR A 159 36.93 1.99 -5.05
C TYR A 159 36.19 2.18 -6.38
N VAL A 160 34.91 1.81 -6.40
CA VAL A 160 34.10 1.82 -7.62
C VAL A 160 33.03 2.89 -7.53
N ALA A 161 32.19 2.82 -6.49
CA ALA A 161 31.05 3.72 -6.32
C ALA A 161 30.59 3.75 -4.87
N GLU A 162 29.83 4.79 -4.52
CA GLU A 162 29.19 4.95 -3.22
C GLU A 162 27.72 5.30 -3.42
N TYR A 163 26.86 4.67 -2.61
CA TYR A 163 25.42 4.88 -2.64
C TYR A 163 24.91 5.22 -1.23
N PRO A 164 24.32 6.42 -1.02
CA PRO A 164 23.60 6.68 0.21
C PRO A 164 22.32 5.83 0.26
N ALA A 165 22.02 5.24 1.40
CA ALA A 165 20.84 4.41 1.61
C ALA A 165 20.21 4.68 2.97
N LYS A 166 18.90 4.42 3.08
CA LYS A 166 18.18 4.43 4.35
C LYS A 166 17.80 3.00 4.71
N VAL A 167 18.02 2.62 5.96
CA VAL A 167 17.63 1.30 6.46
C VAL A 167 16.17 1.33 6.86
N VAL A 168 15.34 0.50 6.20
CA VAL A 168 13.89 0.45 6.43
C VAL A 168 13.50 -0.97 6.81
N ASN A 169 12.83 -1.12 7.94
CA ASN A 169 12.43 -2.41 8.52
C ASN A 169 13.62 -3.38 8.70
N GLY A 170 14.80 -2.83 9.00
CA GLY A 170 16.02 -3.61 9.12
C GLY A 170 16.59 -4.11 7.78
N GLU A 171 16.13 -3.60 6.63
CA GLU A 171 16.67 -3.94 5.32
C GLU A 171 17.33 -2.73 4.64
N ILE A 172 18.42 -2.99 3.91
CA ILE A 172 19.00 -2.09 2.90
C ILE A 172 18.65 -2.68 1.54
N TYR A 173 18.13 -1.83 0.65
CA TYR A 173 17.76 -2.22 -0.70
C TYR A 173 18.27 -1.17 -1.68
N LEU A 174 19.16 -1.57 -2.58
CA LEU A 174 19.74 -0.70 -3.61
C LEU A 174 19.49 -1.27 -5.01
N LEU A 175 19.06 -0.39 -5.91
CA LEU A 175 18.90 -0.67 -7.34
C LEU A 175 20.06 0.00 -8.10
N LEU A 176 20.85 -0.81 -8.80
CA LEU A 176 22.08 -0.39 -9.49
C LEU A 176 21.84 -0.52 -10.99
N LEU A 177 21.69 0.62 -11.65
CA LEU A 177 21.10 0.69 -13.00
C LEU A 177 22.13 0.65 -14.11
N ASP A 178 23.36 1.09 -13.82
CA ASP A 178 24.43 1.03 -14.79
C ASP A 178 25.75 0.70 -14.10
N THR A 179 26.20 -0.53 -14.28
CA THR A 179 27.50 -1.02 -13.81
C THR A 179 28.59 -0.88 -14.87
N ARG A 180 28.32 -0.36 -16.08
CA ARG A 180 29.35 -0.17 -17.13
C ARG A 180 30.45 0.76 -16.69
N SER A 181 30.11 1.78 -15.90
CA SER A 181 31.09 2.69 -15.29
C SER A 181 32.08 1.98 -14.35
N TRP A 182 31.75 0.78 -13.89
CA TRP A 182 32.63 -0.03 -13.03
C TRP A 182 33.65 -0.84 -13.83
N GLN A 183 33.52 -0.87 -15.15
CA GLN A 183 34.40 -1.63 -16.01
C GLN A 183 35.74 -0.91 -16.18
N ILE A 184 36.74 -1.33 -15.40
CA ILE A 184 38.10 -0.81 -15.51
C ILE A 184 38.88 -1.69 -16.49
N SER A 185 38.92 -1.36 -17.79
CA SER A 185 39.70 -1.98 -18.90
C SER A 185 39.78 -3.53 -19.01
N ARG A 186 39.16 -4.27 -18.07
CA ARG A 186 39.25 -5.72 -17.87
C ARG A 186 38.02 -6.40 -18.44
N LYS A 187 38.19 -7.68 -18.76
CA LYS A 187 37.10 -8.54 -19.25
C LYS A 187 36.15 -8.99 -18.15
N THR A 188 36.61 -9.09 -16.91
CA THR A 188 35.80 -9.50 -15.77
C THR A 188 36.17 -8.70 -14.53
N GLY A 189 35.21 -8.50 -13.62
CA GLY A 189 35.40 -7.85 -12.33
C GLY A 189 34.71 -8.67 -11.22
N CYS A 190 35.25 -8.61 -10.01
CA CYS A 190 34.69 -9.28 -8.84
C CYS A 190 34.48 -8.25 -7.73
N TYR A 191 33.26 -8.09 -7.24
CA TYR A 191 32.89 -6.99 -6.36
C TYR A 191 32.44 -7.45 -4.98
N TYR A 192 32.61 -6.55 -4.01
CA TYR A 192 32.09 -6.64 -2.65
C TYR A 192 31.60 -5.28 -2.16
N VAL A 193 30.97 -5.28 -0.99
CA VAL A 193 30.33 -4.12 -0.40
C VAL A 193 30.90 -3.83 0.98
N LEU A 194 31.19 -2.57 1.26
CA LEU A 194 31.38 -2.07 2.62
C LEU A 194 30.19 -1.17 2.99
N VAL A 195 29.79 -1.17 4.26
CA VAL A 195 28.70 -0.32 4.74
C VAL A 195 29.18 0.48 5.94
N LYS A 196 28.97 1.79 5.96
CA LYS A 196 29.26 2.67 7.11
C LYS A 196 28.05 3.53 7.43
N LEU A 197 27.95 4.03 8.66
CA LEU A 197 26.94 5.04 8.99
C LEU A 197 27.29 6.35 8.29
N LYS A 198 26.30 7.11 7.84
CA LYS A 198 26.52 8.42 7.24
C LYS A 198 27.21 9.35 8.25
N GLY A 199 28.35 9.93 7.87
CA GLY A 199 29.17 10.77 8.74
C GLY A 199 30.11 10.01 9.69
N ASN A 200 30.12 8.67 9.65
CA ASN A 200 31.10 7.84 10.37
C ASN A 200 32.12 7.25 9.38
N GLN A 201 33.34 7.02 9.85
CA GLN A 201 34.42 6.36 9.10
C GLN A 201 34.45 4.84 9.34
N ASP A 202 33.87 4.36 10.43
CA ASP A 202 33.89 2.94 10.78
C ASP A 202 32.89 2.12 9.95
N TYR A 203 33.38 0.98 9.44
CA TYR A 203 32.55 0.03 8.72
C TYR A 203 31.79 -0.91 9.65
N ILE A 204 30.53 -1.15 9.30
CA ILE A 204 29.61 -2.05 9.97
C ILE A 204 30.05 -3.50 9.71
N LEU A 205 30.10 -4.30 10.77
CA LEU A 205 30.57 -5.67 10.74
C LEU A 205 29.41 -6.67 10.54
N ASP A 206 29.73 -7.88 10.11
CA ASP A 206 28.80 -9.02 10.15
C ASP A 206 28.96 -9.85 11.43
N SER A 207 28.18 -10.93 11.57
CA SER A 207 28.29 -11.85 12.72
C SER A 207 29.62 -12.59 12.82
N GLY A 208 30.45 -12.57 11.77
CA GLY A 208 31.80 -13.13 11.74
C GLY A 208 32.89 -12.09 11.94
N ASN A 209 32.54 -10.87 12.38
CA ASN A 209 33.46 -9.75 12.59
C ASN A 209 34.16 -9.26 11.31
N ARG A 210 33.49 -9.39 10.15
CA ARG A 210 33.99 -8.95 8.84
C ARG A 210 33.28 -7.69 8.39
N ASN A 211 33.98 -6.78 7.73
CA ASN A 211 33.41 -5.56 7.17
C ASN A 211 33.04 -5.67 5.68
N TYR A 212 33.39 -6.78 5.02
CA TYR A 212 33.12 -7.02 3.60
C TYR A 212 31.88 -7.93 3.42
N HIS A 213 30.87 -7.34 2.81
CA HIS A 213 29.53 -7.90 2.61
C HIS A 213 29.24 -8.16 1.14
N ALA A 214 28.21 -8.95 0.86
CA ALA A 214 27.78 -9.25 -0.50
C ALA A 214 28.96 -9.68 -1.41
N ASN A 215 29.91 -10.45 -0.87
CA ASN A 215 31.14 -10.77 -1.58
C ASN A 215 30.86 -11.57 -2.87
N TYR A 216 31.72 -11.37 -3.86
CA TYR A 216 31.77 -12.16 -5.08
C TYR A 216 30.58 -11.96 -6.02
N LEU A 217 30.25 -10.71 -6.32
CA LEU A 217 29.51 -10.38 -7.54
C LEU A 217 30.49 -10.43 -8.71
N TYR A 218 30.33 -11.37 -9.63
CA TYR A 218 31.14 -11.45 -10.84
C TYR A 218 30.42 -10.77 -12.00
N LEU A 219 31.04 -9.72 -12.54
CA LEU A 219 30.60 -9.06 -13.77
C LEU A 219 31.53 -9.43 -14.91
N GLU A 220 30.97 -9.75 -16.07
CA GLU A 220 31.72 -10.03 -17.29
C GLU A 220 31.38 -9.06 -18.41
N ASN A 221 32.37 -8.81 -19.26
CA ASN A 221 32.23 -8.06 -20.50
C ASN A 221 31.67 -8.98 -21.59
N ARG A 222 30.36 -9.25 -21.53
CA ARG A 222 29.62 -9.89 -22.61
C ARG A 222 28.68 -8.88 -23.27
N ALA A 223 28.42 -9.06 -24.56
CA ALA A 223 27.42 -8.26 -25.26
C ALA A 223 26.06 -8.45 -24.58
N ILE A 224 25.60 -7.40 -23.90
CA ILE A 224 24.19 -7.30 -23.53
C ILE A 224 23.45 -7.01 -24.83
N TYR A 225 22.39 -7.77 -25.11
CA TYR A 225 21.51 -7.48 -26.24
C TYR A 225 20.98 -6.06 -26.09
N GLU A 226 21.57 -5.10 -26.82
CA GLU A 226 21.02 -3.75 -26.92
C GLU A 226 19.66 -3.89 -27.63
N PRO A 227 18.53 -3.54 -27.00
CA PRO A 227 17.30 -3.39 -27.76
C PRO A 227 17.56 -2.39 -28.90
N PRO A 228 17.06 -2.65 -30.12
CA PRO A 228 17.47 -1.92 -31.31
C PRO A 228 17.25 -0.41 -31.13
N LYS A 229 18.32 0.38 -31.36
CA LYS A 229 18.23 1.84 -31.42
C LYS A 229 17.15 2.23 -32.46
N PRO A 230 16.16 3.06 -32.12
CA PRO A 230 15.19 3.53 -33.09
C PRO A 230 15.93 4.31 -34.20
N LYS A 231 15.65 3.96 -35.46
CA LYS A 231 16.15 4.71 -36.62
C LYS A 231 15.62 6.15 -36.54
N ILE A 232 16.51 7.10 -36.34
CA ILE A 232 16.22 8.52 -36.49
C ILE A 232 16.22 8.82 -38.00
N PRO A 233 15.18 9.45 -38.57
CA PRO A 233 15.18 9.85 -39.98
C PRO A 233 16.29 10.86 -40.24
N ASN A 234 17.12 10.60 -41.25
CA ASN A 234 18.05 11.58 -41.81
C ASN A 234 17.28 12.77 -42.37
N ASN A 235 17.43 13.94 -41.74
CA ASN A 235 17.51 15.22 -42.42
C ASN A 235 17.86 16.31 -41.40
N GLN A 236 19.12 16.74 -41.37
CA GLN A 236 19.51 18.15 -41.36
C GLN A 236 21.04 18.26 -41.31
N THR A 237 21.56 19.01 -42.28
CA THR A 237 22.96 19.36 -42.50
C THR A 237 23.47 20.20 -41.31
N ALA A 238 24.59 19.79 -40.70
CA ALA A 238 25.24 20.58 -39.67
C ALA A 238 26.10 21.68 -40.31
N THR A 239 25.66 22.94 -40.19
CA THR A 239 26.54 24.10 -40.34
C THR A 239 27.33 24.26 -39.05
N THR A 240 28.66 24.23 -39.17
CA THR A 240 29.60 24.44 -38.07
C THR A 240 29.62 25.91 -37.65
N VAL A 241 29.23 26.19 -36.40
CA VAL A 241 29.50 27.45 -35.68
C VAL A 241 29.95 27.11 -34.25
N PRO A 242 30.91 27.84 -33.65
CA PRO A 242 31.70 27.35 -32.51
C PRO A 242 30.90 27.23 -31.21
N VAL A 243 31.25 26.19 -30.46
CA VAL A 243 30.76 25.87 -29.11
C VAL A 243 30.97 27.05 -28.14
N PRO A 244 29.91 27.61 -27.53
CA PRO A 244 30.04 28.32 -26.28
C PRO A 244 30.09 27.29 -25.15
N LYS A 245 31.09 27.42 -24.27
CA LYS A 245 31.15 26.67 -23.00
C LYS A 245 29.86 26.90 -22.21
N GLN A 246 29.10 25.83 -21.95
CA GLN A 246 27.99 25.84 -20.99
C GLN A 246 28.43 25.27 -19.63
N ALA A 247 27.98 25.95 -18.58
CA ALA A 247 28.28 25.73 -17.17
C ALA A 247 27.62 24.44 -16.61
N PRO A 248 28.12 23.89 -15.48
CA PRO A 248 27.54 22.71 -14.85
C PRO A 248 26.23 23.08 -14.15
N GLY A 249 25.09 22.56 -14.61
CA GLY A 249 23.80 22.91 -14.01
C GLY A 249 22.55 22.17 -14.49
N ASP A 250 22.49 21.61 -15.70
CA ASP A 250 21.22 21.07 -16.21
C ASP A 250 21.15 19.55 -16.14
N LYS A 251 20.45 19.03 -15.12
CA LYS A 251 19.90 17.67 -15.17
C LYS A 251 18.88 17.64 -16.32
N LYS A 252 19.29 17.07 -17.45
CA LYS A 252 18.39 16.79 -18.57
C LYS A 252 17.40 15.71 -18.13
N TYR A 253 16.19 16.10 -17.73
CA TYR A 253 15.13 15.14 -17.43
C TYR A 253 14.79 14.37 -18.71
N VAL A 254 15.16 13.10 -18.72
CA VAL A 254 14.52 12.05 -19.52
C VAL A 254 13.07 12.02 -18.98
N PHE A 255 12.06 12.21 -19.82
CA PHE A 255 10.61 12.13 -19.57
C PHE A 255 9.97 12.62 -18.23
N TYR A 256 9.01 13.56 -18.34
CA TYR A 256 8.07 13.95 -17.27
C TYR A 256 6.63 14.01 -17.79
N TYR A 257 5.68 13.54 -16.98
CA TYR A 257 4.24 13.68 -17.23
C TYR A 257 3.51 14.00 -15.94
N LYS A 258 2.64 15.02 -15.98
CA LYS A 258 1.68 15.30 -14.92
C LYS A 258 0.32 15.56 -15.54
N GLY A 259 -0.70 14.84 -15.11
CA GLY A 259 -2.03 14.98 -15.67
C GLY A 259 -3.04 14.06 -15.02
N THR A 260 -4.28 14.18 -15.46
CA THR A 260 -5.41 13.40 -14.95
C THR A 260 -5.85 12.42 -16.02
N LYS A 261 -6.17 11.20 -15.59
CA LYS A 261 -6.86 10.17 -16.38
C LYS A 261 -8.23 9.92 -15.79
N LYS A 262 -9.25 9.73 -16.62
CA LYS A 262 -10.61 9.42 -16.18
C LYS A 262 -11.24 8.41 -17.12
N TRP A 263 -11.86 7.39 -16.56
CA TRP A 263 -12.68 6.45 -17.32
C TRP A 263 -13.91 6.03 -16.54
N GLY A 264 -14.89 5.51 -17.28
CA GLY A 264 -16.24 5.36 -16.78
C GLY A 264 -16.93 6.69 -16.51
N GLN A 265 -18.22 6.59 -16.23
CA GLN A 265 -19.12 7.72 -16.09
C GLN A 265 -20.11 7.38 -14.97
N LEU A 266 -20.43 8.37 -14.15
CA LEU A 266 -21.59 8.27 -13.27
C LEU A 266 -22.84 8.21 -14.13
N GLN A 267 -23.51 7.08 -14.09
CA GLN A 267 -24.71 6.84 -14.87
C GLN A 267 -25.88 7.51 -14.17
N LYS A 268 -26.38 8.58 -14.78
CA LYS A 268 -27.63 9.23 -14.36
C LYS A 268 -28.83 8.74 -15.16
N TYR A 269 -28.59 8.27 -16.38
CA TYR A 269 -29.65 7.81 -17.26
C TYR A 269 -29.45 6.33 -17.56
N ASP A 270 -30.57 5.63 -17.70
CA ASP A 270 -30.61 4.24 -18.09
C ASP A 270 -30.31 4.05 -19.60
N LYS A 271 -30.44 2.83 -20.10
CA LYS A 271 -30.17 2.51 -21.51
C LYS A 271 -31.17 3.14 -22.49
N ASN A 272 -32.33 3.55 -22.01
CA ASN A 272 -33.39 4.19 -22.80
C ASN A 272 -33.28 5.72 -22.77
N GLY A 273 -32.34 6.27 -22.00
CA GLY A 273 -32.17 7.70 -21.82
C GLY A 273 -33.08 8.30 -20.75
N GLU A 274 -33.78 7.47 -19.98
CA GLU A 274 -34.61 7.89 -18.85
C GLU A 274 -33.76 8.03 -17.59
N LEU A 275 -34.20 8.86 -16.64
CA LEU A 275 -33.46 9.07 -15.39
C LEU A 275 -33.44 7.75 -14.60
N ASP A 276 -32.23 7.24 -14.34
CA ASP A 276 -32.04 5.98 -13.63
C ASP A 276 -32.68 6.08 -12.23
N ILE A 277 -33.42 5.05 -11.86
CA ILE A 277 -34.18 5.05 -10.61
C ILE A 277 -33.26 5.21 -9.40
N GLY A 278 -32.03 4.67 -9.46
CA GLY A 278 -31.02 4.77 -8.42
C GLY A 278 -30.54 6.19 -8.17
N VAL A 279 -30.74 7.11 -9.11
CA VAL A 279 -30.41 8.54 -8.95
C VAL A 279 -31.64 9.44 -8.77
N ARG A 280 -32.84 8.87 -8.84
CA ARG A 280 -34.12 9.56 -8.62
C ARG A 280 -34.48 9.58 -7.14
N TYR A 281 -35.26 10.55 -6.69
CA TYR A 281 -35.69 10.68 -5.28
C TYR A 281 -37.10 11.26 -5.12
N ASP A 282 -37.79 11.43 -6.23
CA ASP A 282 -39.17 11.83 -6.26
C ASP A 282 -40.07 10.67 -5.85
N ARG A 283 -41.30 11.04 -5.46
CA ARG A 283 -42.31 10.08 -5.08
C ARG A 283 -42.78 9.30 -6.30
N LEU A 284 -42.77 7.98 -6.20
CA LEU A 284 -43.26 7.12 -7.28
C LEU A 284 -44.76 7.29 -7.49
N THR A 285 -45.17 7.25 -8.74
CA THR A 285 -46.58 7.09 -9.11
C THR A 285 -47.05 5.66 -8.86
N GLU A 286 -48.36 5.48 -8.72
CA GLU A 286 -48.97 4.15 -8.61
C GLU A 286 -48.71 3.30 -9.86
N GLN A 287 -48.68 3.93 -11.03
CA GLN A 287 -48.35 3.27 -12.29
C GLN A 287 -46.92 2.72 -12.27
N GLU A 288 -45.92 3.52 -11.89
CA GLU A 288 -44.52 3.06 -11.83
C GLU A 288 -44.35 1.89 -10.84
N LEU A 289 -45.03 1.93 -9.70
CA LEU A 289 -45.04 0.80 -8.76
C LEU A 289 -45.68 -0.45 -9.38
N ASN A 290 -46.74 -0.29 -10.15
CA ASN A 290 -47.40 -1.43 -10.80
C ASN A 290 -46.58 -2.03 -11.95
N ASP A 291 -45.87 -1.18 -12.69
CA ASP A 291 -45.08 -1.57 -13.86
C ASP A 291 -43.74 -2.22 -13.47
N HIS A 292 -43.15 -1.82 -12.33
CA HIS A 292 -41.78 -2.24 -11.96
C HIS A 292 -41.67 -3.00 -10.64
N ALA A 293 -42.57 -2.80 -9.68
CA ALA A 293 -42.50 -3.49 -8.40
C ALA A 293 -43.19 -4.86 -8.47
N THR A 294 -42.50 -5.88 -7.98
CA THR A 294 -43.07 -7.20 -7.68
C THR A 294 -44.03 -7.10 -6.50
N GLU A 295 -44.84 -8.14 -6.26
CA GLU A 295 -45.70 -8.21 -5.06
C GLU A 295 -44.92 -8.01 -3.74
N VAL A 296 -43.69 -8.52 -3.67
CA VAL A 296 -42.80 -8.31 -2.52
C VAL A 296 -42.41 -6.84 -2.40
N GLY A 297 -42.05 -6.21 -3.52
CA GLY A 297 -41.69 -4.79 -3.57
C GLY A 297 -42.85 -3.88 -3.21
N LYS A 298 -44.06 -4.15 -3.72
CA LYS A 298 -45.29 -3.41 -3.39
C LYS A 298 -45.61 -3.54 -1.89
N TYR A 299 -45.56 -4.75 -1.35
CA TYR A 299 -45.75 -4.98 0.09
C TYR A 299 -44.73 -4.20 0.93
N ALA A 300 -43.46 -4.24 0.56
CA ALA A 300 -42.40 -3.49 1.23
C ALA A 300 -42.64 -1.98 1.15
N TYR A 301 -42.92 -1.43 -0.03
CA TYR A 301 -43.19 -0.01 -0.23
C TYR A 301 -44.34 0.49 0.66
N ASN A 302 -45.43 -0.28 0.71
CA ASN A 302 -46.59 0.02 1.57
C ASN A 302 -46.27 -0.10 3.07
N THR A 303 -45.47 -1.09 3.46
CA THR A 303 -45.11 -1.31 4.87
C THR A 303 -44.25 -0.17 5.40
N TYR A 304 -43.19 0.20 4.68
CA TYR A 304 -42.23 1.22 5.13
C TYR A 304 -42.74 2.66 4.95
N SER A 305 -43.67 2.90 4.04
CA SER A 305 -44.28 4.23 3.90
C SER A 305 -45.15 4.63 5.10
N PHE A 306 -45.56 3.69 5.95
CA PHE A 306 -46.43 3.97 7.10
C PHE A 306 -45.73 4.73 8.24
N SER A 307 -44.43 4.54 8.45
CA SER A 307 -43.68 5.19 9.53
C SER A 307 -42.27 5.57 9.09
N LEU A 308 -41.98 6.87 9.09
CA LEU A 308 -40.63 7.36 8.85
C LEU A 308 -39.65 6.84 9.90
N GLU A 309 -40.03 6.83 11.17
CA GLU A 309 -39.16 6.42 12.27
C GLU A 309 -38.78 4.94 12.19
N ALA A 310 -39.75 4.06 11.93
CA ALA A 310 -39.47 2.63 11.76
C ALA A 310 -38.58 2.38 10.55
N THR A 311 -38.86 3.06 9.43
CA THR A 311 -38.06 2.92 8.21
C THR A 311 -36.64 3.43 8.38
N LYS A 312 -36.44 4.53 9.11
CA LYS A 312 -35.09 4.98 9.50
C LYS A 312 -34.37 3.94 10.34
N MET A 313 -35.05 3.38 11.35
CA MET A 313 -34.47 2.34 12.21
C MET A 313 -34.01 1.12 11.40
N ASP A 314 -34.79 0.67 10.42
CA ASP A 314 -34.41 -0.47 9.59
C ASP A 314 -33.28 -0.16 8.60
N TYR A 315 -33.26 1.05 8.03
CA TYR A 315 -32.14 1.50 7.20
C TYR A 315 -30.83 1.64 8.01
N GLU A 316 -30.91 2.16 9.23
CA GLU A 316 -29.73 2.42 10.04
C GLU A 316 -29.21 1.16 10.75
N TYR A 317 -30.09 0.35 11.35
CA TYR A 317 -29.71 -0.67 12.34
C TYR A 317 -30.06 -2.10 11.93
N THR A 318 -31.23 -2.37 11.33
CA THR A 318 -31.66 -3.75 11.05
C THR A 318 -30.99 -4.32 9.80
N ALA A 319 -29.78 -4.87 9.97
CA ALA A 319 -28.86 -5.16 8.85
C ALA A 319 -28.60 -3.91 7.98
N GLY A 320 -28.69 -2.74 8.62
CA GLY A 320 -28.58 -1.43 8.03
C GLY A 320 -27.14 -0.91 7.95
N VAL A 321 -27.01 0.37 7.60
CA VAL A 321 -25.70 1.02 7.41
C VAL A 321 -24.78 0.81 8.62
N ARG A 322 -25.28 0.93 9.85
CA ARG A 322 -24.47 0.78 11.07
C ARG A 322 -23.99 -0.64 11.35
N VAL A 323 -24.53 -1.63 10.64
CA VAL A 323 -24.10 -3.03 10.72
C VAL A 323 -22.98 -3.33 9.72
N VAL A 324 -23.02 -2.70 8.54
CA VAL A 324 -22.11 -3.01 7.43
C VAL A 324 -20.96 -2.02 7.30
N VAL A 325 -21.04 -0.85 7.94
CA VAL A 325 -19.93 0.10 8.01
C VAL A 325 -19.66 0.52 9.46
N SER A 326 -18.40 0.82 9.73
CA SER A 326 -17.96 1.33 11.03
C SER A 326 -18.60 2.67 11.39
N GLY A 327 -18.72 2.92 12.71
CA GLY A 327 -19.54 3.99 13.26
C GLY A 327 -19.28 5.38 12.68
N ASP A 328 -18.02 5.79 12.54
CA ASP A 328 -17.68 7.12 12.00
C ASP A 328 -18.06 7.27 10.52
N ILE A 329 -17.94 6.20 9.74
CA ILE A 329 -18.36 6.18 8.34
C ILE A 329 -19.89 6.11 8.25
N ALA A 330 -20.53 5.29 9.09
CA ALA A 330 -21.98 5.17 9.17
C ALA A 330 -22.63 6.53 9.43
N ASP A 331 -22.15 7.26 10.44
CA ASP A 331 -22.68 8.57 10.81
C ASP A 331 -22.57 9.57 9.66
N ARG A 332 -21.45 9.55 8.93
CA ARG A 332 -21.24 10.42 7.75
C ARG A 332 -22.21 10.09 6.61
N VAL A 333 -22.40 8.81 6.32
CA VAL A 333 -23.29 8.33 5.25
C VAL A 333 -24.73 8.67 5.58
N ILE A 334 -25.19 8.30 6.78
CA ILE A 334 -26.57 8.52 7.24
C ILE A 334 -26.90 10.01 7.27
N ASN A 335 -26.02 10.82 7.87
CA ASN A 335 -26.23 12.26 7.93
C ASN A 335 -26.26 12.89 6.53
N ASN A 336 -25.40 12.44 5.60
CA ASN A 336 -25.42 12.95 4.24
C ASN A 336 -26.67 12.50 3.45
N PHE A 337 -27.16 11.28 3.68
CA PHE A 337 -28.38 10.79 3.04
C PHE A 337 -29.61 11.59 3.47
N TYR A 338 -29.75 11.87 4.77
CA TYR A 338 -30.90 12.62 5.29
C TYR A 338 -30.79 14.14 5.10
N HIS A 339 -29.57 14.70 5.17
CA HIS A 339 -29.39 16.15 5.30
C HIS A 339 -28.39 16.75 4.29
N GLY A 340 -27.65 15.91 3.58
CA GLY A 340 -26.63 16.34 2.61
C GLY A 340 -27.22 16.89 1.31
N ASN A 341 -28.52 16.68 1.06
CA ASN A 341 -29.22 17.19 -0.13
C ASN A 341 -28.58 16.78 -1.46
N GLY A 342 -28.09 15.54 -1.55
CA GLY A 342 -27.45 15.00 -2.75
C GLY A 342 -25.99 15.43 -2.95
N ARG A 343 -25.38 16.10 -1.96
CA ARG A 343 -23.96 16.49 -2.03
C ARG A 343 -23.08 15.26 -2.00
N LYS A 344 -22.05 15.28 -2.85
CA LYS A 344 -20.99 14.27 -2.88
C LYS A 344 -20.34 14.07 -1.50
N LEU A 345 -20.20 12.82 -1.10
CA LEU A 345 -19.50 12.41 0.10
C LEU A 345 -18.14 11.80 -0.26
N SER A 346 -17.07 12.59 -0.12
CA SER A 346 -15.69 12.11 -0.35
C SER A 346 -15.03 11.63 0.94
N PHE A 347 -14.34 10.49 0.84
CA PHE A 347 -13.56 9.88 1.92
C PHE A 347 -12.05 10.14 1.76
N LYS A 348 -11.64 11.12 0.95
CA LYS A 348 -10.24 11.58 0.92
C LYS A 348 -9.77 11.98 2.32
N GLY A 349 -8.61 11.46 2.72
CA GLY A 349 -8.04 11.68 4.06
C GLY A 349 -8.60 10.77 5.16
N ASN A 350 -9.55 9.89 4.86
CA ASN A 350 -9.94 8.83 5.80
C ASN A 350 -8.86 7.75 5.84
N GLU A 351 -8.06 7.74 6.92
CA GLU A 351 -6.95 6.79 7.06
C GLU A 351 -7.39 5.32 7.06
N LYS A 352 -8.59 5.03 7.57
CA LYS A 352 -9.10 3.66 7.66
C LYS A 352 -9.36 3.13 6.25
N ILE A 353 -10.14 3.85 5.44
CA ILE A 353 -10.42 3.49 4.04
C ILE A 353 -9.12 3.37 3.24
N GLU A 354 -8.17 4.30 3.40
CA GLU A 354 -6.87 4.21 2.73
C GLU A 354 -6.08 2.95 3.13
N LYS A 355 -6.07 2.58 4.43
CA LYS A 355 -5.40 1.37 4.94
C LYS A 355 -6.11 0.10 4.48
N ASP A 356 -7.44 0.13 4.39
CA ASP A 356 -8.26 -1.01 4.02
C ASP A 356 -8.16 -1.30 2.52
N LEU A 357 -8.14 -0.26 1.66
CA LEU A 357 -7.85 -0.42 0.23
C LEU A 357 -6.46 -1.03 -0.01
N LYS A 358 -5.46 -0.71 0.82
CA LYS A 358 -4.12 -1.33 0.74
C LYS A 358 -4.12 -2.82 1.05
N LYS A 359 -5.11 -3.31 1.80
CA LYS A 359 -5.23 -4.71 2.21
C LYS A 359 -6.24 -5.48 1.37
N TYR A 360 -7.19 -4.78 0.75
CA TYR A 360 -8.27 -5.39 -0.01
C TYR A 360 -7.75 -6.08 -1.28
N PRO A 361 -7.77 -7.42 -1.37
CA PRO A 361 -7.06 -8.15 -2.42
C PRO A 361 -7.55 -7.83 -3.84
N TYR A 362 -8.86 -7.65 -4.02
CA TYR A 362 -9.45 -7.36 -5.32
C TYR A 362 -9.07 -5.97 -5.82
N PHE A 363 -9.04 -4.97 -4.93
CA PHE A 363 -8.54 -3.65 -5.29
C PHE A 363 -7.04 -3.67 -5.55
N GLN A 364 -6.25 -4.38 -4.75
CA GLN A 364 -4.80 -4.51 -4.99
C GLN A 364 -4.51 -5.14 -6.36
N GLN A 365 -5.26 -6.18 -6.74
CA GLN A 365 -5.13 -6.77 -8.08
C GLN A 365 -5.53 -5.79 -9.18
N TYR A 366 -6.65 -5.09 -9.00
CA TYR A 366 -7.09 -4.04 -9.92
C TYR A 366 -6.02 -2.94 -10.08
N PHE A 367 -5.44 -2.46 -8.98
CA PHE A 367 -4.44 -1.41 -9.02
C PHE A 367 -3.16 -1.86 -9.73
N LYS A 368 -2.72 -3.11 -9.52
CA LYS A 368 -1.61 -3.70 -10.29
C LYS A 368 -1.93 -3.75 -11.78
N ASN A 369 -3.13 -4.16 -12.16
CA ASN A 369 -3.57 -4.16 -13.55
C ASN A 369 -3.54 -2.74 -14.15
N TYR A 370 -3.93 -1.73 -13.37
CA TYR A 370 -3.82 -0.34 -13.79
C TYR A 370 -2.36 0.12 -14.00
N LEU A 371 -1.43 -0.31 -13.15
CA LEU A 371 0.00 -0.03 -13.37
C LEU A 371 0.51 -0.66 -14.68
N GLU A 372 0.00 -1.82 -15.09
CA GLU A 372 0.30 -2.40 -16.42
C GLU A 372 -0.27 -1.55 -17.57
N VAL A 373 -1.43 -0.91 -17.38
CA VAL A 373 -1.97 0.07 -18.34
C VAL A 373 -1.04 1.29 -18.46
N ILE A 374 -0.53 1.81 -17.34
CA ILE A 374 0.48 2.88 -17.36
C ILE A 374 1.75 2.41 -18.09
N LYS A 375 2.25 1.23 -17.77
CA LYS A 375 3.44 0.64 -18.40
C LYS A 375 3.27 0.55 -19.91
N TYR A 376 2.12 0.08 -20.38
CA TYR A 376 1.77 0.02 -21.79
C TYR A 376 1.77 1.42 -22.43
N MET A 377 1.11 2.40 -21.81
CA MET A 377 1.06 3.77 -22.35
C MET A 377 2.43 4.45 -22.41
N LEU A 378 3.32 4.17 -21.45
CA LEU A 378 4.69 4.67 -21.47
C LEU A 378 5.50 4.03 -22.60
N LYS A 379 5.40 2.71 -22.80
CA LYS A 379 6.06 1.98 -23.90
C LYS A 379 5.64 2.51 -25.27
N GLU A 380 4.35 2.75 -25.45
CA GLU A 380 3.77 3.25 -26.71
C GLU A 380 3.89 4.78 -26.85
N LYS A 381 4.43 5.49 -25.84
CA LYS A 381 4.51 6.96 -25.80
C LYS A 381 3.14 7.65 -25.99
N THR A 382 2.11 7.09 -25.37
CA THR A 382 0.71 7.54 -25.49
C THR A 382 0.11 8.07 -24.18
N ILE A 383 0.90 8.17 -23.10
CA ILE A 383 0.38 8.62 -21.80
C ILE A 383 -0.18 10.05 -21.86
N GLN A 384 0.29 10.91 -22.77
CA GLN A 384 -0.21 12.28 -22.89
C GLN A 384 -1.58 12.35 -23.54
N THR A 385 -1.91 11.40 -24.43
CA THR A 385 -3.07 11.50 -25.33
C THR A 385 -4.21 10.59 -24.94
N LYS A 386 -3.93 9.38 -24.44
CA LYS A 386 -4.98 8.39 -24.16
C LYS A 386 -5.76 8.68 -22.88
N ASP A 387 -7.08 8.67 -22.97
CA ASP A 387 -7.97 8.81 -21.82
C ASP A 387 -9.31 8.07 -22.05
N GLY A 388 -10.19 8.01 -21.04
CA GLY A 388 -11.58 7.54 -21.22
C GLY A 388 -11.67 6.13 -21.80
N GLU A 389 -12.41 5.99 -22.90
CA GLU A 389 -12.63 4.72 -23.59
C GLU A 389 -11.32 4.08 -24.08
N GLU A 390 -10.30 4.86 -24.41
CA GLU A 390 -9.00 4.30 -24.84
C GLU A 390 -8.30 3.56 -23.70
N ILE A 391 -8.49 4.01 -22.45
CA ILE A 391 -7.97 3.30 -21.27
C ILE A 391 -8.73 1.97 -21.10
N ILE A 392 -10.04 1.98 -21.31
CA ILE A 392 -10.87 0.76 -21.26
C ILE A 392 -10.43 -0.22 -22.36
N GLU A 393 -10.16 0.26 -23.57
CA GLU A 393 -9.63 -0.55 -24.68
C GLU A 393 -8.27 -1.16 -24.32
N ILE A 394 -7.38 -0.41 -23.65
CA ILE A 394 -6.09 -0.96 -23.20
C ILE A 394 -6.31 -2.09 -22.20
N PHE A 395 -7.16 -1.88 -21.19
CA PHE A 395 -7.51 -2.93 -20.23
C PHE A 395 -7.99 -4.19 -20.95
N GLN A 396 -9.04 -4.07 -21.76
CA GLN A 396 -9.77 -5.21 -22.29
C GLN A 396 -9.08 -5.86 -23.49
N ASN A 397 -8.62 -5.08 -24.46
CA ASN A 397 -8.20 -5.58 -25.76
C ASN A 397 -6.68 -5.70 -25.88
N LYS A 398 -5.92 -4.83 -25.22
CA LYS A 398 -4.44 -4.86 -25.30
C LYS A 398 -3.82 -5.73 -24.20
N LEU A 399 -4.40 -5.71 -23.00
CA LEU A 399 -3.89 -6.46 -21.85
C LEU A 399 -4.72 -7.70 -21.50
N ASN A 400 -5.87 -7.91 -22.15
CA ASN A 400 -6.81 -9.00 -21.86
C ASN A 400 -7.29 -9.03 -20.39
N ILE A 401 -7.46 -7.84 -19.80
CA ILE A 401 -7.94 -7.63 -18.44
C ILE A 401 -9.40 -7.21 -18.51
N LYS A 402 -10.31 -8.15 -18.24
CA LYS A 402 -11.76 -7.92 -18.34
C LYS A 402 -12.26 -6.84 -17.38
N GLN A 403 -11.64 -6.75 -16.20
CA GLN A 403 -12.06 -5.84 -15.14
C GLN A 403 -11.30 -4.52 -15.19
N PHE A 404 -11.93 -3.49 -15.77
CA PHE A 404 -11.39 -2.14 -15.92
C PHE A 404 -11.83 -1.18 -14.79
N ARG A 405 -12.69 -1.64 -13.86
CA ARG A 405 -13.09 -0.92 -12.64
C ARG A 405 -13.01 -1.84 -11.42
N PRO A 406 -12.62 -1.34 -10.24
CA PRO A 406 -12.59 -2.15 -9.03
C PRO A 406 -14.00 -2.58 -8.64
N ASN A 407 -14.14 -3.79 -8.09
CA ASN A 407 -15.42 -4.30 -7.61
C ASN A 407 -15.39 -4.39 -6.08
N PHE A 408 -16.34 -3.71 -5.44
CA PHE A 408 -16.50 -3.68 -3.99
C PHE A 408 -17.71 -4.49 -3.51
N SER A 409 -18.51 -5.05 -4.42
CA SER A 409 -19.70 -5.87 -4.12
C SER A 409 -19.36 -7.34 -3.80
N ILE A 410 -18.20 -7.64 -3.23
CA ILE A 410 -17.81 -9.03 -2.93
C ILE A 410 -18.43 -9.46 -1.59
N GLU A 411 -19.40 -10.38 -1.65
CA GLU A 411 -20.26 -10.78 -0.51
C GLU A 411 -19.49 -11.24 0.74
N LYS A 412 -18.41 -12.00 0.57
CA LYS A 412 -17.59 -12.49 1.70
C LYS A 412 -16.87 -11.37 2.48
N ASP A 413 -16.76 -10.18 1.89
CA ASP A 413 -15.95 -9.08 2.41
C ASP A 413 -16.80 -7.92 2.96
N ILE A 414 -18.14 -8.07 2.97
CA ILE A 414 -19.14 -7.07 3.42
C ILE A 414 -18.82 -6.51 4.80
N LEU A 415 -18.58 -7.40 5.76
CA LEU A 415 -18.36 -7.02 7.17
C LEU A 415 -16.88 -6.72 7.46
N THR A 416 -16.00 -6.97 6.50
CA THR A 416 -14.56 -6.80 6.68
C THR A 416 -14.11 -5.39 6.31
N TYR A 417 -14.77 -4.76 5.33
CA TYR A 417 -14.35 -3.47 4.79
C TYR A 417 -15.53 -2.53 4.55
N ASP A 418 -15.41 -1.28 4.99
CA ASP A 418 -16.51 -0.31 4.92
C ASP A 418 -16.93 0.02 3.48
N PHE A 419 -16.01 -0.09 2.52
CA PHE A 419 -16.31 0.28 1.13
C PHE A 419 -17.45 -0.53 0.53
N TYR A 420 -17.81 -1.70 1.07
CA TYR A 420 -18.99 -2.44 0.61
C TYR A 420 -20.28 -1.69 0.92
N GLY A 421 -20.39 -1.09 2.12
CA GLY A 421 -21.59 -0.38 2.53
C GLY A 421 -21.68 1.07 2.03
N ILE A 422 -20.65 1.55 1.30
CA ILE A 422 -20.64 2.89 0.67
C ILE A 422 -20.46 2.86 -0.85
N MET A 423 -20.09 1.71 -1.43
CA MET A 423 -19.94 1.50 -2.87
C MET A 423 -20.75 0.26 -3.27
N GLY A 424 -21.67 0.40 -4.21
CA GLY A 424 -22.28 -0.74 -4.87
C GLY A 424 -21.33 -1.22 -5.98
N GLY A 425 -21.50 -0.68 -7.18
CA GLY A 425 -20.70 -0.99 -8.35
C GLY A 425 -19.95 0.23 -8.85
N THR A 426 -18.61 0.21 -8.77
CA THR A 426 -17.80 1.35 -9.24
C THR A 426 -18.19 1.82 -10.64
N GLN A 427 -18.56 3.10 -10.74
CA GLN A 427 -19.00 3.69 -12.01
C GLN A 427 -17.90 4.52 -12.65
N THR A 428 -17.19 5.34 -11.86
CA THR A 428 -16.16 6.25 -12.36
C THR A 428 -14.83 6.05 -11.62
N VAL A 429 -13.74 6.17 -12.37
CA VAL A 429 -12.39 6.25 -11.82
C VAL A 429 -11.71 7.49 -12.41
N LYS A 430 -11.15 8.32 -11.54
CA LYS A 430 -10.29 9.45 -11.89
C LYS A 430 -8.94 9.23 -11.22
N VAL A 431 -7.85 9.42 -11.94
CA VAL A 431 -6.49 9.27 -11.41
C VAL A 431 -5.68 10.50 -11.75
N ASP A 432 -5.21 11.21 -10.72
CA ASP A 432 -4.20 12.23 -10.88
C ASP A 432 -2.83 11.55 -10.81
N LEU A 433 -2.02 11.74 -11.87
CA LEU A 433 -0.74 11.10 -12.08
C LEU A 433 0.38 12.12 -12.11
N GLU A 434 1.48 11.78 -11.48
CA GLU A 434 2.77 12.41 -11.69
C GLU A 434 3.82 11.32 -11.95
N ILE A 435 4.40 11.36 -13.14
CA ILE A 435 5.37 10.39 -13.64
C ILE A 435 6.66 11.12 -13.94
N GLU A 436 7.74 10.66 -13.34
CA GLU A 436 9.08 11.16 -13.55
C GLU A 436 9.99 9.98 -13.88
N GLU A 437 10.66 10.01 -15.02
CA GLU A 437 11.71 9.03 -15.31
C GLU A 437 12.92 9.39 -14.44
N GLN A 438 13.14 8.58 -13.40
CA GLN A 438 14.26 8.77 -12.48
C GLN A 438 15.58 8.39 -13.17
N PHE A 439 15.50 7.40 -14.06
CA PHE A 439 16.62 6.83 -14.80
C PHE A 439 16.11 6.25 -16.12
N PRO A 440 16.96 6.09 -17.16
CA PRO A 440 16.54 5.54 -18.44
C PRO A 440 15.73 4.23 -18.29
N GLY A 441 14.46 4.26 -18.69
CA GLY A 441 13.56 3.12 -18.63
C GLY A 441 12.89 2.86 -17.27
N THR A 442 13.21 3.62 -16.21
CA THR A 442 12.62 3.50 -14.87
C THR A 442 11.87 4.76 -14.46
N TYR A 443 10.57 4.61 -14.23
CA TYR A 443 9.61 5.68 -13.98
C TYR A 443 9.08 5.59 -12.56
N LYS A 444 9.20 6.68 -11.81
CA LYS A 444 8.50 6.87 -10.55
C LYS A 444 7.09 7.37 -10.86
N VAL A 445 6.09 6.62 -10.45
CA VAL A 445 4.67 6.91 -10.70
C VAL A 445 4.00 7.21 -9.37
N LYS A 446 3.65 8.48 -9.15
CA LYS A 446 2.78 8.88 -8.04
C LYS A 446 1.34 8.87 -8.54
N THR A 447 0.49 8.17 -7.81
CA THR A 447 -0.92 7.98 -8.16
C THR A 447 -1.80 8.50 -7.04
N GLU A 448 -2.75 9.37 -7.37
CA GLU A 448 -3.92 9.68 -6.54
C GLU A 448 -5.18 9.24 -7.30
N MET A 449 -5.78 8.13 -6.86
CA MET A 449 -6.94 7.51 -7.48
C MET A 449 -8.21 7.81 -6.67
N TYR A 450 -9.22 8.31 -7.37
CA TYR A 450 -10.54 8.67 -6.88
C TYR A 450 -11.54 7.72 -7.55
N ILE A 451 -12.32 7.03 -6.75
CA ILE A 451 -13.20 5.96 -7.22
C ILE A 451 -14.61 6.32 -6.76
N GLY A 452 -15.50 6.51 -7.73
CA GLY A 452 -16.84 7.04 -7.49
C GLY A 452 -17.96 6.09 -7.89
N ASP A 453 -19.06 6.20 -7.16
CA ASP A 453 -20.31 5.51 -7.38
C ASP A 453 -21.51 6.37 -6.96
N TRP A 454 -22.71 5.98 -7.36
CA TRP A 454 -23.94 6.49 -6.79
C TRP A 454 -24.32 5.70 -5.55
N TYR A 455 -24.57 6.43 -4.46
CA TYR A 455 -25.24 5.90 -3.29
C TYR A 455 -26.74 6.19 -3.43
N GLY A 456 -27.45 5.22 -3.96
CA GLY A 456 -28.89 5.26 -4.18
C GLY A 456 -29.47 3.87 -4.36
N ALA A 457 -30.78 3.75 -4.21
CA ALA A 457 -31.48 2.48 -4.24
C ALA A 457 -32.17 2.23 -5.59
N ASP A 458 -32.07 1.02 -6.11
CA ASP A 458 -32.70 0.63 -7.37
C ASP A 458 -33.91 -0.33 -7.18
N TRP A 459 -34.56 -0.70 -8.28
CA TRP A 459 -35.69 -1.63 -8.22
C TRP A 459 -35.32 -3.01 -7.66
N ASP A 460 -34.07 -3.45 -7.81
CA ASP A 460 -33.61 -4.72 -7.25
C ASP A 460 -33.49 -4.64 -5.72
N ASP A 461 -33.21 -3.46 -5.17
CA ASP A 461 -33.21 -3.21 -3.73
C ASP A 461 -34.62 -3.28 -3.12
N LEU A 462 -35.64 -2.78 -3.83
CA LEU A 462 -37.04 -2.88 -3.40
C LEU A 462 -37.61 -4.30 -3.59
N ASN A 463 -37.45 -4.86 -4.79
CA ASN A 463 -38.03 -6.13 -5.18
C ASN A 463 -37.33 -7.32 -4.51
N GLY A 464 -36.02 -7.20 -4.33
CA GLY A 464 -35.18 -8.21 -3.72
C GLY A 464 -34.97 -9.44 -4.62
N THR A 465 -33.76 -9.59 -5.15
CA THR A 465 -33.32 -10.79 -5.87
C THR A 465 -32.16 -11.47 -5.14
N GLY A 466 -32.10 -12.80 -5.17
CA GLY A 466 -31.06 -13.57 -4.47
C GLY A 466 -30.98 -13.22 -2.96
N ILE A 467 -29.79 -12.86 -2.48
CA ILE A 467 -29.56 -12.49 -1.08
C ILE A 467 -30.26 -11.18 -0.68
N LYS A 468 -30.50 -10.26 -1.64
CA LYS A 468 -31.18 -8.98 -1.39
C LYS A 468 -32.66 -9.16 -0.98
N LYS A 469 -33.28 -10.31 -1.29
CA LYS A 469 -34.66 -10.61 -0.88
C LYS A 469 -34.90 -10.47 0.62
N TYR A 470 -33.87 -10.75 1.44
CA TYR A 470 -33.96 -10.68 2.90
C TYR A 470 -33.35 -9.40 3.49
N ALA A 471 -32.85 -8.49 2.65
CA ALA A 471 -32.26 -7.23 3.09
C ALA A 471 -33.36 -6.20 3.38
N VAL A 472 -33.82 -6.18 4.63
CA VAL A 472 -34.79 -5.22 5.19
C VAL A 472 -34.31 -3.79 4.98
N SER A 473 -33.01 -3.54 5.22
CA SER A 473 -32.37 -2.24 5.07
C SER A 473 -32.39 -1.68 3.65
N LEU A 474 -32.29 -2.50 2.62
CA LEU A 474 -32.33 -2.06 1.21
C LEU A 474 -33.74 -1.60 0.80
N LYS A 475 -34.78 -2.28 1.30
CA LYS A 475 -36.18 -1.84 1.09
C LYS A 475 -36.45 -0.52 1.82
N ALA A 476 -35.98 -0.41 3.05
CA ALA A 476 -36.08 0.82 3.82
C ALA A 476 -35.33 1.97 3.12
N PHE A 477 -34.13 1.70 2.59
CA PHE A 477 -33.33 2.66 1.81
C PHE A 477 -34.11 3.18 0.59
N PHE A 478 -34.71 2.27 -0.19
CA PHE A 478 -35.52 2.63 -1.35
C PHE A 478 -36.71 3.51 -0.99
N VAL A 479 -37.44 3.18 0.10
CA VAL A 479 -38.61 3.96 0.52
C VAL A 479 -38.21 5.31 1.12
N LEU A 480 -37.08 5.40 1.83
CA LEU A 480 -36.53 6.68 2.27
C LEU A 480 -36.22 7.59 1.08
N GLN A 481 -35.66 7.04 0.01
CA GLN A 481 -35.36 7.75 -1.22
C GLN A 481 -36.64 8.20 -1.95
N HIS A 482 -37.56 7.27 -2.21
CA HIS A 482 -38.68 7.47 -3.14
C HIS A 482 -40.06 7.69 -2.50
N TYR A 483 -40.15 7.79 -1.18
CA TYR A 483 -41.38 8.20 -0.50
C TYR A 483 -41.12 9.42 0.40
N PHE A 484 -40.02 9.37 1.15
CA PHE A 484 -39.63 10.44 2.07
C PHE A 484 -38.67 11.47 1.48
N GLY A 485 -38.25 11.30 0.22
CA GLY A 485 -37.49 12.29 -0.54
C GLY A 485 -36.03 12.45 -0.15
N CYS A 486 -35.43 11.42 0.48
CA CYS A 486 -33.99 11.41 0.78
C CYS A 486 -33.21 11.34 -0.53
N ARG A 487 -32.22 12.22 -0.72
CA ARG A 487 -31.57 12.36 -2.02
C ARG A 487 -30.38 11.41 -2.15
N PRO A 488 -30.27 10.63 -3.23
CA PRO A 488 -29.06 9.88 -3.54
C PRO A 488 -27.91 10.85 -3.78
N PHE A 489 -26.69 10.37 -3.56
CA PHE A 489 -25.49 11.19 -3.67
C PHE A 489 -24.31 10.39 -4.19
N GLU A 490 -23.30 11.09 -4.70
CA GLU A 490 -22.06 10.45 -5.13
C GLU A 490 -21.22 10.10 -3.90
N THR A 491 -20.77 8.85 -3.80
CA THR A 491 -19.70 8.45 -2.88
C THR A 491 -18.37 8.45 -3.63
N GLU A 492 -17.30 8.84 -2.94
CA GLU A 492 -15.95 8.76 -3.49
C GLU A 492 -14.97 8.24 -2.45
N ILE A 493 -14.32 7.12 -2.76
CA ILE A 493 -13.19 6.62 -2.00
C ILE A 493 -11.88 7.02 -2.68
N TYR A 494 -10.81 7.08 -1.89
CA TYR A 494 -9.53 7.63 -2.29
C TYR A 494 -8.39 6.68 -1.98
N TYR A 495 -7.50 6.51 -2.95
CA TYR A 495 -6.28 5.72 -2.83
C TYR A 495 -5.07 6.51 -3.31
N LYS A 496 -3.96 6.41 -2.59
CA LYS A 496 -2.68 7.01 -2.99
C LYS A 496 -1.56 5.98 -2.96
N SER A 497 -0.68 6.04 -3.96
CA SER A 497 0.53 5.23 -4.00
C SER A 497 1.71 5.96 -4.65
N THR A 498 2.88 5.39 -4.45
CA THR A 498 4.08 5.72 -5.22
C THR A 498 4.74 4.41 -5.61
N ASP A 499 4.78 4.16 -6.91
CA ASP A 499 5.25 2.92 -7.51
C ASP A 499 6.40 3.22 -8.47
N TYR A 500 7.16 2.19 -8.83
CA TYR A 500 8.25 2.27 -9.79
C TYR A 500 7.97 1.29 -10.92
N ILE A 501 7.88 1.80 -12.15
CA ILE A 501 7.68 1.02 -13.36
C ILE A 501 8.99 0.97 -14.13
N THR A 502 9.40 -0.22 -14.55
CA THR A 502 10.54 -0.39 -15.47
C THR A 502 10.03 -0.97 -16.79
N LEU A 503 10.44 -0.36 -17.90
CA LEU A 503 10.04 -0.75 -19.26
C LEU A 503 10.92 -1.86 -19.85
#